data_AF-A0A1T4W2P7-F1
#
_entry.id   AF-A0A1T4W2P7-F1
#
_cell.length_a   1.000
_cell.length_b   1.000
_cell.length_c   1.000
_cell.angle_alpha   90.00
_cell.angle_beta   90.00
_cell.angle_gamma   90.00
#
_symmetry.space_group_name_H-M   'P 1'
#
loop_
_entity.id
_entity.type
_entity.pdbx_description
1 polymer ?
#
loop_
_entity_poly.entity_id
_entity_poly.type
_entity_poly.pdbx_seq_one_letter_code
_entity_poly.pdbx_strand_id
1 'polypeptide(L)'
;MSSNRIKQQSPSQSEKHAIRRKFNRVISDDVIAEIKIDLPSCPNCGTARIADGQKFCHICGGELVDGSIFKECMTKELSELPFTDFQHKVIEISKFKTIEDVLISDDTIRELKKVRHVGPKYAEKIVNKINAWTNEFLY
;
A
#
# COMPACT_ATOMS: atom_id res chain seq x y z
N MET A 1 39.55 16.34 -64.29
CA MET A 1 38.60 17.21 -63.57
C MET A 1 37.43 16.33 -63.16
N SER A 2 37.51 15.73 -61.97
CA SER A 2 37.07 16.30 -60.68
C SER A 2 35.56 16.34 -60.62
N SER A 3 34.96 15.37 -59.93
CA SER A 3 34.23 15.59 -58.67
C SER A 3 32.72 15.43 -58.93
N ASN A 4 31.88 14.86 -58.08
CA ASN A 4 32.03 14.50 -56.69
C ASN A 4 31.01 13.40 -56.38
N ARG A 5 31.46 12.38 -55.64
CA ARG A 5 30.65 11.27 -55.14
C ARG A 5 30.15 11.67 -53.75
N ILE A 6 28.90 12.14 -53.63
CA ILE A 6 28.29 12.37 -52.31
C ILE A 6 27.80 11.02 -51.80
N LYS A 7 28.65 10.36 -51.00
CA LYS A 7 28.23 9.25 -50.15
C LYS A 7 27.38 9.83 -49.02
N GLN A 8 26.07 9.58 -49.06
CA GLN A 8 25.25 9.71 -47.86
C GLN A 8 25.51 8.48 -46.99
N GLN A 9 26.26 8.68 -45.92
CA GLN A 9 26.30 7.76 -44.78
C GLN A 9 24.98 7.85 -44.03
N SER A 10 24.41 6.70 -43.64
CA SER A 10 23.33 6.58 -42.67
C SER A 10 23.68 5.47 -41.67
N PRO A 11 23.17 5.54 -40.42
CA PRO A 11 24.01 5.48 -39.23
C PRO A 11 24.30 4.06 -38.70
N SER A 12 25.29 4.06 -37.81
CA SER A 12 25.82 3.01 -36.94
C SER A 12 24.81 1.96 -36.45
N GLN A 13 25.34 0.74 -36.23
CA GLN A 13 24.71 -0.39 -35.53
C GLN A 13 23.64 0.08 -34.54
N SER A 14 22.39 -0.18 -34.89
CA SER A 14 21.23 0.27 -34.13
C SER A 14 21.30 -0.28 -32.71
N GLU A 15 21.39 0.63 -31.74
CA GLU A 15 21.11 0.33 -30.34
C GLU A 15 19.78 -0.44 -30.30
N LYS A 16 19.82 -1.67 -29.77
CA LYS A 16 18.63 -2.53 -29.62
C LYS A 16 17.72 -1.91 -28.56
N HIS A 17 17.01 -0.86 -28.91
CA HIS A 17 15.97 -0.32 -28.04
C HIS A 17 14.88 -1.38 -27.90
N ALA A 18 14.49 -1.68 -26.65
CA ALA A 18 13.40 -2.58 -26.39
C ALA A 18 12.14 -2.06 -27.11
N ILE A 19 11.65 -2.82 -28.08
CA ILE A 19 10.39 -2.51 -28.76
C ILE A 19 9.30 -2.52 -27.69
N ARG A 20 8.68 -1.36 -27.42
CA ARG A 20 7.50 -1.27 -26.55
C ARG A 20 6.38 -2.07 -27.20
N ARG A 21 6.17 -3.30 -26.73
CA ARG A 21 5.06 -4.14 -27.17
C ARG A 21 3.76 -3.46 -26.74
N LYS A 22 2.83 -3.26 -27.68
CA LYS A 22 1.48 -2.79 -27.34
C LYS A 22 0.77 -3.89 -26.56
N PHE A 23 0.05 -3.53 -25.51
CA PHE A 23 -0.62 -4.46 -24.59
C PHE A 23 -1.56 -5.43 -25.33
N ASN A 24 -2.24 -4.94 -26.37
CA ASN A 24 -3.17 -5.68 -27.24
C ASN A 24 -2.49 -6.79 -28.08
N ARG A 25 -1.15 -6.90 -28.07
CA ARG A 25 -0.41 -8.03 -28.68
C ARG A 25 -0.21 -9.20 -27.73
N VAL A 26 -0.40 -8.99 -26.42
CA VAL A 26 -0.21 -10.01 -25.38
C VAL A 26 -1.56 -10.55 -24.92
N ILE A 27 -2.57 -9.68 -24.86
CA ILE A 27 -3.93 -9.99 -24.43
C ILE A 27 -4.88 -9.45 -25.49
N SER A 28 -5.87 -10.24 -25.93
CA SER A 28 -6.87 -9.79 -26.89
C SER A 28 -7.82 -8.79 -26.24
N ASP A 29 -8.37 -7.88 -27.04
CA ASP A 29 -9.29 -6.84 -26.55
C ASP A 29 -10.53 -7.45 -25.87
N ASP A 30 -10.95 -8.64 -26.29
CA ASP A 30 -12.06 -9.40 -25.68
C ASP A 30 -11.75 -9.79 -24.23
N VAL A 31 -10.54 -10.25 -23.95
CA VAL A 31 -10.12 -10.64 -22.60
C VAL A 31 -10.00 -9.40 -21.71
N ILE A 32 -9.55 -8.27 -22.26
CA ILE A 32 -9.46 -7.01 -21.51
C ILE A 32 -10.86 -6.53 -21.08
N ALA A 33 -11.86 -6.69 -21.93
CA ALA A 33 -13.25 -6.32 -21.61
C ALA A 33 -13.86 -7.19 -20.50
N GLU A 34 -13.36 -8.40 -20.29
CA GLU A 34 -13.80 -9.32 -19.24
C GLU A 34 -13.07 -9.13 -17.91
N ILE A 35 -11.99 -8.34 -17.86
CA ILE A 35 -11.27 -8.03 -16.63
C ILE A 35 -12.19 -7.20 -15.73
N LYS A 36 -12.62 -7.82 -14.63
CA LYS A 36 -13.37 -7.17 -13.55
C LYS A 36 -12.50 -7.12 -12.31
N ILE A 37 -12.68 -6.07 -11.53
CA ILE A 37 -12.11 -5.98 -10.19
C ILE A 37 -12.89 -6.97 -9.33
N ASP A 38 -12.18 -7.89 -8.65
CA ASP A 38 -12.80 -8.80 -7.70
C ASP A 38 -13.15 -8.03 -6.42
N LEU A 39 -14.37 -7.47 -6.36
CA LEU A 39 -14.83 -6.76 -5.19
C LEU A 39 -15.39 -7.73 -4.15
N PRO A 40 -15.08 -7.52 -2.86
CA PRO A 40 -15.61 -8.35 -1.80
C PRO A 40 -17.14 -8.26 -1.76
N SER A 41 -17.78 -9.40 -1.56
CA SER A 41 -19.24 -9.48 -1.39
C SER A 41 -19.70 -8.72 -0.14
N CYS A 42 -21.01 -8.48 -0.04
CA CYS A 42 -21.58 -7.76 1.10
C CYS A 42 -21.23 -8.44 2.43
N PRO A 43 -20.68 -7.71 3.42
CA PRO A 43 -20.32 -8.30 4.72
C PRO A 43 -21.53 -8.77 5.53
N ASN A 44 -22.74 -8.26 5.24
CA ASN A 44 -23.95 -8.60 5.98
C ASN A 44 -24.73 -9.78 5.38
N CYS A 45 -24.83 -9.87 4.05
CA CYS A 45 -25.65 -10.91 3.37
C CYS A 45 -24.88 -11.77 2.36
N GLY A 46 -23.60 -11.50 2.11
CA GLY A 46 -22.78 -12.25 1.16
C GLY A 46 -23.14 -12.05 -0.31
N THR A 47 -24.06 -11.15 -0.65
CA THR A 47 -24.40 -10.88 -2.06
C THR A 47 -23.25 -10.16 -2.76
N ALA A 48 -22.92 -10.60 -3.98
CA ALA A 48 -21.97 -9.94 -4.85
C ALA A 48 -22.37 -8.48 -5.16
N ARG A 49 -21.38 -7.61 -5.30
CA ARG A 49 -21.61 -6.21 -5.69
C ARG A 49 -21.93 -6.15 -7.18
N ILE A 50 -22.88 -5.28 -7.57
CA ILE A 50 -23.25 -5.10 -8.97
C ILE A 50 -22.32 -4.10 -9.64
N ALA A 51 -21.88 -3.09 -8.90
CA ALA A 51 -21.00 -2.03 -9.37
C ALA A 51 -20.00 -1.62 -8.29
N ASP A 52 -18.85 -1.13 -8.73
CA ASP A 52 -17.72 -0.77 -7.86
C ASP A 52 -18.08 0.38 -6.91
N GLY A 53 -18.82 1.39 -7.37
CA GLY A 53 -19.22 2.56 -6.58
C GLY A 53 -20.47 2.36 -5.70
N GLN A 54 -20.92 1.13 -5.51
CA GLN A 54 -22.16 0.83 -4.78
C GLN A 54 -21.94 0.96 -3.27
N LYS A 55 -22.47 2.02 -2.64
CA LYS A 55 -22.33 2.30 -1.20
C LYS A 55 -23.17 1.42 -0.28
N PHE A 56 -24.28 0.86 -0.78
CA PHE A 56 -25.22 0.06 -0.01
C PHE A 56 -25.59 -1.20 -0.77
N CYS A 57 -25.76 -2.32 -0.08
CA CYS A 57 -26.18 -3.57 -0.69
C CYS A 57 -27.59 -3.44 -1.29
N HIS A 58 -27.74 -3.80 -2.56
CA HIS A 58 -29.03 -3.78 -3.24
C HIS A 58 -30.04 -4.81 -2.68
N ILE A 59 -29.57 -5.83 -1.94
CA ILE A 59 -30.42 -6.85 -1.31
C ILE A 59 -30.78 -6.49 0.13
N CYS A 60 -29.78 -6.29 1.00
CA CYS A 60 -30.02 -6.14 2.43
C CYS A 60 -29.98 -4.69 2.92
N GLY A 61 -29.67 -3.73 2.05
CA GLY A 61 -29.51 -2.31 2.42
C GLY A 61 -28.29 -2.00 3.30
N GLY A 62 -27.50 -3.01 3.67
CA GLY A 62 -26.30 -2.82 4.50
C GLY A 62 -25.23 -2.00 3.79
N GLU A 63 -24.54 -1.13 4.52
CA GLU A 63 -23.44 -0.34 3.96
C GLU A 63 -22.33 -1.26 3.44
N LEU A 64 -22.00 -1.10 2.16
CA LEU A 64 -20.87 -1.76 1.53
C LEU A 64 -19.65 -0.92 1.84
N VAL A 65 -18.90 -1.34 2.85
CA VAL A 65 -17.63 -0.71 3.18
C VAL A 65 -16.65 -1.12 2.09
N ASP A 66 -16.23 -0.16 1.26
CA ASP A 66 -14.94 -0.30 0.60
C ASP A 66 -13.91 -0.31 1.71
N GLY A 67 -13.27 -1.45 1.91
CA GLY A 67 -12.12 -1.57 2.81
C GLY A 67 -11.03 -0.66 2.27
N SER A 68 -11.05 0.61 2.68
CA SER A 68 -9.95 1.52 2.39
C SER A 68 -8.74 0.88 3.06
N ILE A 69 -7.74 0.51 2.25
CA ILE A 69 -6.45 -0.04 2.73
C ILE A 69 -5.88 0.88 3.83
N PHE A 70 -6.11 2.20 3.69
CA PHE A 70 -5.80 3.17 4.72
C PHE A 70 -6.54 2.92 6.04
N LYS A 71 -7.86 2.73 6.02
CA LYS A 71 -8.65 2.47 7.24
C LYS A 71 -8.25 1.14 7.89
N GLU A 72 -7.96 0.13 7.08
CA GLU A 72 -7.46 -1.17 7.57
C GLU A 72 -6.09 -0.99 8.25
N CYS A 73 -5.17 -0.24 7.65
CA CYS A 73 -3.89 0.11 8.24
C CYS A 73 -4.06 0.83 9.58
N MET A 74 -4.93 1.85 9.64
CA MET A 74 -5.08 2.69 10.84
C MET A 74 -5.71 1.94 12.02
N THR A 75 -6.66 1.04 11.73
CA THR A 75 -7.36 0.23 12.74
C THR A 75 -6.55 -0.98 13.22
N LYS A 76 -5.40 -1.26 12.59
CA LYS A 76 -4.52 -2.36 12.97
C LYS A 76 -3.97 -2.18 14.39
N GLU A 77 -4.02 -3.24 15.19
CA GLU A 77 -3.46 -3.23 16.53
C GLU A 77 -1.92 -3.29 16.49
N LEU A 78 -1.28 -2.50 17.36
CA LEU A 78 0.18 -2.51 17.53
C LEU A 78 0.71 -3.85 18.07
N SER A 79 -0.15 -4.64 18.73
CA SER A 79 0.15 -5.99 19.21
C SER A 79 0.46 -6.97 18.07
N GLU A 80 -0.08 -6.74 16.87
CA GLU A 80 0.06 -7.62 15.71
C GLU A 80 1.30 -7.29 14.86
N LEU A 81 1.97 -6.18 15.14
CA LEU A 81 3.17 -5.79 14.42
C LEU A 81 4.36 -6.67 14.82
N PRO A 82 5.33 -6.89 13.91
CA PRO A 82 6.48 -7.76 14.14
C PRO A 82 7.49 -7.11 15.10
N PHE A 83 7.12 -6.97 16.37
CA PHE A 83 7.92 -6.40 17.43
C PHE A 83 8.74 -7.45 18.17
N THR A 84 9.72 -6.99 18.94
CA THR A 84 10.42 -7.87 19.90
C THR A 84 9.59 -8.00 21.18
N ASP A 85 9.79 -9.07 21.96
CA ASP A 85 9.07 -9.27 23.23
C ASP A 85 9.13 -8.06 24.17
N PHE A 86 10.27 -7.35 24.18
CA PHE A 86 10.42 -6.13 24.94
C PHE A 86 9.55 -4.99 24.40
N GLN A 87 9.49 -4.83 23.08
CA GLN A 87 8.67 -3.80 22.43
C GLN A 87 7.18 -4.05 22.65
N HIS A 88 6.71 -5.31 22.61
CA HIS A 88 5.34 -5.65 22.98
C HIS A 88 5.00 -5.23 24.41
N LYS A 89 5.87 -5.55 25.38
CA LYS A 89 5.68 -5.12 26.78
C LYS A 89 5.63 -3.60 26.93
N VAL A 90 6.44 -2.87 26.17
CA VAL A 90 6.42 -1.41 26.19
C VAL A 90 5.09 -0.87 25.68
N ILE A 91 4.56 -1.44 24.60
CA ILE A 91 3.29 -1.03 24.00
C ILE A 91 2.12 -1.36 24.92
N GLU A 92 2.10 -2.57 25.51
CA GLU A 92 1.07 -3.00 26.47
C GLU A 92 0.97 -2.09 27.70
N ILE A 93 2.10 -1.58 28.19
CA ILE A 93 2.14 -0.64 29.32
C ILE A 93 1.78 0.78 28.88
N SER A 94 2.01 1.10 27.61
CA SER A 94 1.72 2.42 27.04
C SER A 94 0.21 2.62 26.83
N LYS A 95 -0.17 3.85 26.47
CA LYS A 95 -1.56 4.20 26.15
C LYS A 95 -1.97 3.86 24.71
N PHE A 96 -1.02 3.44 23.86
CA PHE A 96 -1.24 3.27 22.42
C PHE A 96 -1.70 1.85 22.11
N LYS A 97 -2.80 1.71 21.36
CA LYS A 97 -3.34 0.40 20.97
C LYS A 97 -3.26 0.19 19.47
N THR A 98 -3.58 1.21 18.67
CA THR A 98 -3.59 1.13 17.20
C THR A 98 -2.49 1.98 16.58
N ILE A 99 -2.26 1.78 15.28
CA ILE A 99 -1.36 2.63 14.49
C ILE A 99 -1.85 4.07 14.47
N GLU A 100 -3.17 4.26 14.36
CA GLU A 100 -3.82 5.56 14.42
C GLU A 100 -3.44 6.34 15.69
N ASP A 101 -3.50 5.70 16.86
CA ASP A 101 -3.18 6.35 18.14
C ASP A 101 -1.77 6.93 18.19
N VAL A 102 -0.82 6.24 17.52
CA VAL A 102 0.58 6.64 17.46
C VAL A 102 0.75 7.81 16.49
N LEU A 103 0.10 7.76 15.32
CA LEU A 103 0.24 8.80 14.31
C LEU A 103 -0.46 10.12 14.70
N ILE A 104 -1.57 10.05 15.43
CA ILE A 104 -2.30 11.25 15.90
C ILE A 104 -1.59 11.93 17.08
N SER A 105 -0.85 11.16 17.89
CA SER A 105 -0.24 11.70 19.10
C SER A 105 0.94 12.62 18.79
N ASP A 106 0.85 13.89 19.19
CA ASP A 106 1.88 14.92 18.98
C ASP A 106 3.29 14.53 19.46
N ASP A 107 3.40 13.74 20.55
CA ASP A 107 4.70 13.36 21.12
C ASP A 107 4.71 11.92 21.65
N THR A 108 4.68 10.96 20.72
CA THR A 108 4.75 9.52 21.00
C THR A 108 6.01 9.12 21.77
N ILE A 109 7.14 9.73 21.44
CA ILE A 109 8.44 9.45 22.06
C ILE A 109 8.38 9.76 23.56
N ARG A 110 7.81 10.90 23.94
CA ARG A 110 7.67 11.28 25.36
C ARG A 110 6.80 10.31 26.14
N GLU A 111 5.74 9.79 25.54
CA GLU A 111 4.85 8.82 26.18
C GLU A 111 5.52 7.46 26.34
N LEU A 112 6.21 6.97 25.31
CA LEU A 112 6.97 5.72 25.39
C LEU A 112 8.10 5.78 26.43
N LYS A 113 8.72 6.95 26.62
CA LYS A 113 9.76 7.18 27.64
C LYS A 113 9.24 7.07 29.09
N LYS A 114 7.93 7.14 29.33
CA LYS A 114 7.38 6.93 30.69
C LYS A 114 7.52 5.47 31.13
N VAL A 115 7.68 4.55 30.19
CA VAL A 115 7.87 3.13 30.47
C VAL A 115 9.28 2.88 30.98
N ARG A 116 9.38 2.07 32.05
CA ARG A 116 10.64 1.71 32.71
C ARG A 116 11.60 1.08 31.69
N HIS A 117 12.86 1.55 31.64
CA HIS A 117 13.93 1.11 30.72
C HIS A 117 13.80 1.57 29.27
N VAL A 118 12.91 2.51 28.94
CA VAL A 118 12.80 3.08 27.59
C VAL A 118 13.50 4.44 27.52
N GLY A 119 14.71 4.45 26.95
CA GLY A 119 15.44 5.68 26.63
C GLY A 119 14.96 6.34 25.32
N PRO A 120 15.42 7.58 25.03
CA PRO A 120 15.00 8.32 23.83
C PRO A 120 15.30 7.57 22.53
N LYS A 121 16.51 7.00 22.41
CA LYS A 121 16.90 6.19 21.23
C LYS A 121 16.04 4.95 21.04
N TYR A 122 15.54 4.36 22.14
CA TYR A 122 14.71 3.16 22.07
C TYR A 122 13.28 3.49 21.66
N ALA A 123 12.72 4.56 22.21
CA ALA A 123 11.42 5.08 21.80
C ALA A 123 11.41 5.47 20.32
N GLU A 124 12.44 6.17 19.86
CA GLU A 124 12.60 6.53 18.44
C GLU A 124 12.69 5.30 17.54
N LYS A 125 13.43 4.26 17.94
CA LYS A 125 13.46 2.98 17.19
C LYS A 125 12.08 2.34 17.05
N ILE A 126 11.24 2.39 18.10
CA ILE A 126 9.89 1.83 18.05
C ILE A 126 9.03 2.64 17.07
N VAL A 127 9.04 3.97 17.18
CA VAL A 127 8.29 4.87 16.28
C VAL A 127 8.73 4.69 14.83
N ASN A 128 10.03 4.62 14.57
CA ASN A 128 10.56 4.40 13.22
C ASN A 128 10.12 3.03 12.65
N LYS A 129 10.02 2.01 13.49
CA LYS A 129 9.55 0.68 13.08
C LYS A 129 8.06 0.68 12.73
N ILE A 130 7.25 1.40 13.52
CA ILE A 130 5.83 1.62 13.22
C ILE A 130 5.69 2.36 11.88
N ASN A 131 6.39 3.48 11.72
CA ASN A 131 6.34 4.27 10.48
C ASN A 131 6.82 3.49 9.25
N ALA A 132 7.88 2.69 9.39
CA ALA A 132 8.37 1.83 8.31
C ALA A 132 7.31 0.80 7.89
N TRP A 133 6.67 0.15 8.87
CA TRP A 133 5.58 -0.79 8.61
C TRP A 133 4.37 -0.12 7.96
N THR A 134 3.95 1.05 8.47
CA THR A 134 2.84 1.82 7.89
C THR A 134 3.11 2.21 6.44
N ASN A 135 4.33 2.64 6.13
CA ASN A 135 4.71 2.95 4.76
C ASN A 135 4.69 1.70 3.88
N GLU A 136 5.25 0.59 4.35
CA GLU A 136 5.22 -0.68 3.61
C GLU A 136 3.80 -1.20 3.39
N PHE A 137 2.87 -0.98 4.32
CA PHE A 137 1.49 -1.41 4.18
C PHE A 137 0.70 -0.58 3.15
N LEU A 138 1.06 0.70 2.98
CA LEU A 138 0.34 1.63 2.10
C LEU A 138 0.92 1.76 0.68
N TYR A 139 2.08 1.13 0.40
CA TYR A 139 2.78 1.19 -0.89
C TYR A 139 3.02 -0.20 -1.49
#